data_AF-A0A9D5SQC6-F1
#
_entry.id   AF-A0A9D5SQC6-F1
#
_cell.length_a   1.000
_cell.length_b   1.000
_cell.length_c   1.000
_cell.angle_alpha   90.00
_cell.angle_beta   90.00
_cell.angle_gamma   90.00
#
_symmetry.space_group_name_H-M   'P 1'
#
loop_
_entity.id
_entity.type
_entity.pdbx_description
1 polymer ?
#
loop_
_entity_poly.entity_id
_entity_poly.type
_entity_poly.pdbx_seq_one_letter_code
_entity_poly.pdbx_strand_id
1 'polypeptide(L)'
;MKKTMKACLLALLVCVALLAFAACAGNHEHTFEERWSTNATHHWHSGNCEHTQQIADMGEHTWTTEGTVTLKPGCTTVGKNTYSCTVCGLTKSDDIPAVGHTYSDASWSYTVIEGLLCREKRCDSCDAVAEQEVIENAVVATDAATAQYALDNATAGSYLYLLPDVEYGTLYLRAFTSNTAVNVGGWAGGQHMHFRSFQNLTILGADGATIDALCVEAGTYTPDGNQHSYSSSQPYLQSFIALENLVIENVTFSGAADGLRLEGNVCVDGLTFDGCTMNDQGEHYLLYKTGKVYTCHDLISGTDFMTTTCKDVTIRNCNVTGAYMVAELRGTENVTVTGNTFTDIVSRVILLAADGTAYTGTVTVTDNTVEGCGNRFLRADLVEADVIVTGNTVSGYTGTDTDIVKITNMSGEDTIADNDWGSADLTVTVEPVPAP
;
A
#
# COMPACT_ATOMS: atom_id res chain seq x y z
N MET A 1 69.83 -63.84 -76.88
CA MET A 1 68.35 -64.01 -76.77
C MET A 1 67.66 -63.21 -75.64
N LYS A 2 68.33 -62.39 -74.81
CA LYS A 2 67.64 -61.65 -73.71
C LYS A 2 67.16 -60.22 -74.04
N LYS A 3 67.56 -59.61 -75.16
CA LYS A 3 67.19 -58.22 -75.49
C LYS A 3 65.91 -58.08 -76.35
N THR A 4 65.53 -59.09 -77.12
CA THR A 4 64.35 -59.03 -78.01
C THR A 4 63.01 -59.33 -77.30
N MET A 5 63.03 -59.99 -76.15
CA MET A 5 61.79 -60.38 -75.42
C MET A 5 61.16 -59.23 -74.61
N LYS A 6 61.93 -58.19 -74.26
CA LYS A 6 61.44 -57.04 -73.46
C LYS A 6 60.66 -55.99 -74.28
N ALA A 7 60.89 -55.92 -75.59
CA ALA A 7 60.23 -54.92 -76.44
C ALA A 7 58.77 -55.29 -76.78
N CYS A 8 58.43 -56.58 -76.89
CA CYS A 8 57.07 -57.02 -77.20
C CYS A 8 56.09 -56.88 -76.02
N LEU A 9 56.57 -56.96 -74.77
CA LEU A 9 55.69 -56.88 -73.59
C LEU A 9 55.20 -55.44 -73.32
N LEU A 10 55.98 -54.43 -73.71
CA LEU A 10 55.66 -53.03 -73.47
C LEU A 10 54.61 -52.48 -74.47
N ALA A 11 54.60 -52.99 -75.70
CA ALA A 11 53.64 -52.57 -76.73
C ALA A 11 52.20 -53.05 -76.45
N LEU A 12 52.03 -54.20 -75.79
CA LEU A 12 50.72 -54.77 -75.47
C LEU A 12 49.98 -53.98 -74.37
N LEU A 13 50.72 -53.45 -73.39
CA LEU A 13 50.16 -52.68 -72.27
C LEU A 13 49.62 -51.30 -72.70
N VAL A 14 50.20 -50.68 -73.71
CA VAL A 14 49.77 -49.35 -74.20
C VAL A 14 48.45 -49.44 -74.99
N CYS A 15 48.22 -50.52 -75.74
CA CYS A 15 46.97 -50.69 -76.51
C CYS A 15 45.74 -50.92 -75.63
N VAL A 16 45.89 -51.59 -74.48
CA VAL A 16 44.76 -51.86 -73.55
C VAL A 16 44.34 -50.58 -72.80
N ALA A 17 45.28 -49.67 -72.55
CA ALA A 17 44.98 -48.41 -71.86
C ALA A 17 44.17 -47.42 -72.73
N LEU A 18 44.34 -47.45 -74.06
CA LEU A 18 43.68 -46.51 -74.97
C LEU A 18 42.20 -46.85 -75.26
N LEU A 19 41.80 -48.13 -75.13
CA LEU A 19 40.41 -48.55 -75.37
C LEU A 19 39.46 -48.27 -74.19
N ALA A 20 40.00 -47.99 -73.00
CA ALA A 20 39.19 -47.76 -71.80
C ALA A 20 38.62 -46.33 -71.70
N PHE A 21 39.08 -45.37 -72.51
CA PHE A 21 38.74 -43.95 -72.35
C PHE A 21 37.49 -43.46 -73.12
N ALA A 22 36.88 -44.27 -73.99
CA ALA A 22 35.85 -43.80 -74.93
C ALA A 22 34.37 -44.08 -74.52
N ALA A 23 34.10 -44.57 -73.30
CA ALA A 23 32.79 -45.16 -72.98
C ALA A 23 31.89 -44.38 -72.00
N CYS A 24 32.06 -43.08 -71.75
CA CYS A 24 31.17 -42.38 -70.79
C CYS A 24 30.91 -40.89 -71.09
N ALA A 25 29.84 -40.59 -71.84
CA ALA A 25 29.10 -39.32 -71.74
C ALA A 25 27.69 -39.47 -72.36
N GLY A 26 26.63 -39.47 -71.55
CA GLY A 26 25.22 -39.46 -71.99
C GLY A 26 24.45 -38.30 -71.34
N ASN A 27 23.58 -37.63 -72.09
CA ASN A 27 22.80 -36.45 -71.68
C ASN A 27 21.46 -36.86 -71.01
N HIS A 28 21.04 -36.19 -69.94
CA HIS A 28 19.76 -36.41 -69.25
C HIS A 28 19.13 -35.09 -68.72
N GLU A 29 17.83 -35.08 -68.43
CA GLU A 29 17.11 -33.93 -67.83
C GLU A 29 17.14 -33.97 -66.29
N HIS A 30 17.25 -32.80 -65.67
CA HIS A 30 17.31 -32.67 -64.21
C HIS A 30 15.91 -32.47 -63.60
N THR A 31 15.61 -33.22 -62.54
CA THR A 31 14.45 -33.01 -61.67
C THR A 31 14.91 -32.40 -60.34
N PHE A 32 14.06 -31.60 -59.69
CA PHE A 32 14.41 -30.86 -58.47
C PHE A 32 13.50 -31.25 -57.29
N GLU A 33 14.00 -31.12 -56.07
CA GLU A 33 13.21 -31.29 -54.85
C GLU A 33 12.10 -30.23 -54.76
N GLU A 34 10.92 -30.62 -54.29
CA GLU A 34 9.82 -29.67 -54.04
C GLU A 34 10.02 -28.84 -52.76
N ARG A 35 10.90 -29.28 -51.86
CA ARG A 35 11.23 -28.53 -50.64
C ARG A 35 12.31 -27.50 -50.93
N TRP A 36 12.16 -26.32 -50.35
CA TRP A 36 13.20 -25.29 -50.42
C TRP A 36 14.46 -25.72 -49.67
N SER A 37 15.59 -25.59 -50.34
CA SER A 37 16.92 -25.51 -49.73
C SER A 37 17.22 -24.04 -49.40
N THR A 38 17.91 -23.80 -48.28
CA THR A 38 18.10 -22.43 -47.78
C THR A 38 19.50 -22.21 -47.23
N ASN A 39 20.03 -20.99 -47.38
CA ASN A 39 21.17 -20.49 -46.62
C ASN A 39 20.85 -19.10 -46.04
N ALA A 40 21.86 -18.40 -45.49
CA ALA A 40 21.66 -17.10 -44.85
C ALA A 40 21.15 -15.98 -45.79
N THR A 41 21.43 -16.06 -47.08
CA THR A 41 21.13 -14.98 -48.05
C THR A 41 20.13 -15.39 -49.13
N HIS A 42 20.00 -16.68 -49.44
CA HIS A 42 19.22 -17.19 -50.57
C HIS A 42 18.44 -18.47 -50.22
N HIS A 43 17.44 -18.77 -51.04
CA HIS A 43 16.74 -20.06 -51.13
C HIS A 43 16.75 -20.57 -52.58
N TRP A 44 16.67 -21.88 -52.78
CA TRP A 44 16.64 -22.54 -54.10
C TRP A 44 16.06 -23.96 -53.99
N HIS A 45 15.68 -24.57 -55.12
CA HIS A 45 15.38 -26.00 -55.21
C HIS A 45 16.63 -26.78 -55.63
N SER A 46 16.96 -27.85 -54.90
CA SER A 46 18.13 -28.69 -55.17
C SER A 46 17.81 -29.78 -56.19
N GLY A 47 18.74 -30.10 -57.10
CA GLY A 47 18.57 -31.17 -58.08
C GLY A 47 18.63 -32.57 -57.44
N ASN A 48 17.81 -33.50 -57.91
CA ASN A 48 17.68 -34.88 -57.42
C ASN A 48 18.66 -35.88 -58.09
N CYS A 49 19.64 -35.40 -58.84
CA CYS A 49 20.55 -36.24 -59.62
C CYS A 49 21.92 -36.43 -58.94
N GLU A 50 22.68 -37.43 -59.37
CA GLU A 50 24.00 -37.78 -58.80
C GLU A 50 25.06 -36.66 -58.88
N HIS A 51 24.82 -35.62 -59.68
CA HIS A 51 25.64 -34.41 -59.70
C HIS A 51 25.05 -33.35 -58.76
N THR A 52 25.65 -33.22 -57.58
CA THR A 52 25.14 -32.46 -56.43
C THR A 52 25.15 -30.93 -56.56
N GLN A 53 25.40 -30.38 -57.75
CA GLN A 53 25.61 -28.94 -57.96
C GLN A 53 24.48 -28.24 -58.73
N GLN A 54 23.46 -28.96 -59.19
CA GLN A 54 22.35 -28.36 -59.94
C GLN A 54 21.35 -27.70 -58.98
N ILE A 55 21.03 -26.42 -59.24
CA ILE A 55 20.08 -25.61 -58.46
C ILE A 55 19.07 -24.93 -59.39
N ALA A 56 17.83 -24.75 -58.92
CA ALA A 56 16.78 -24.01 -59.61
C ALA A 56 16.13 -22.98 -58.68
N ASP A 57 15.45 -21.97 -59.26
CA ASP A 57 14.68 -20.95 -58.54
C ASP A 57 15.44 -20.23 -57.42
N MET A 58 16.73 -19.98 -57.64
CA MET A 58 17.55 -19.27 -56.67
C MET A 58 17.10 -17.81 -56.53
N GLY A 59 16.77 -17.40 -55.31
CA GLY A 59 16.37 -16.03 -54.99
C GLY A 59 16.79 -15.60 -53.59
N GLU A 60 16.85 -14.29 -53.36
CA GLU A 60 17.04 -13.72 -52.03
C GLU A 60 15.78 -13.90 -51.16
N HIS A 61 15.94 -13.88 -49.84
CA HIS A 61 14.80 -13.99 -48.92
C HIS A 61 13.91 -12.75 -48.94
N THR A 62 12.59 -12.98 -49.07
CA THR A 62 11.56 -11.94 -48.90
C THR A 62 10.94 -12.06 -47.52
N TRP A 63 11.39 -11.24 -46.57
CA TRP A 63 10.96 -11.29 -45.17
C TRP A 63 9.60 -10.62 -44.96
N THR A 64 8.85 -11.04 -43.93
CA THR A 64 7.66 -10.33 -43.46
C THR A 64 7.99 -8.88 -43.11
N THR A 65 7.07 -7.96 -43.43
CA THR A 65 7.23 -6.50 -43.19
C THR A 65 7.21 -6.14 -41.71
N GLU A 66 6.38 -6.83 -40.93
CA GLU A 66 6.36 -6.71 -39.47
C GLU A 66 6.84 -8.05 -38.88
N GLY A 67 7.79 -7.96 -37.95
CA GLY A 67 8.17 -9.11 -37.13
C GLY A 67 7.11 -9.37 -36.07
N THR A 68 7.03 -10.60 -35.58
CA THR A 68 6.18 -10.95 -34.45
C THR A 68 7.03 -11.08 -33.18
N VAL A 69 6.61 -10.42 -32.10
CA VAL A 69 7.27 -10.56 -30.79
C VAL A 69 7.04 -12.00 -30.30
N THR A 70 8.07 -12.82 -30.44
CA THR A 70 8.09 -14.22 -30.01
C THR A 70 8.55 -14.39 -28.56
N LEU A 71 9.25 -13.39 -28.02
CA LEU A 71 9.62 -13.32 -26.61
C LEU A 71 9.50 -11.87 -26.15
N LYS A 72 8.64 -11.59 -25.17
CA LYS A 72 8.51 -10.25 -24.59
C LYS A 72 9.78 -9.92 -23.80
N PRO A 73 10.35 -8.71 -23.94
CA PRO A 73 11.46 -8.30 -23.08
C PRO A 73 11.01 -8.21 -21.61
N GLY A 74 11.83 -8.73 -20.71
CA GLY A 74 11.69 -8.57 -19.26
C GLY A 74 12.66 -7.53 -18.70
N CYS A 75 12.70 -7.40 -17.38
CA CYS A 75 13.56 -6.40 -16.72
C CYS A 75 15.05 -6.61 -17.03
N THR A 76 15.50 -7.87 -17.10
CA THR A 76 16.88 -8.24 -17.43
C THR A 76 16.99 -9.16 -18.64
N THR A 77 15.87 -9.71 -19.12
CA THR A 77 15.84 -10.64 -20.25
C THR A 77 15.53 -9.90 -21.55
N VAL A 78 16.37 -10.07 -22.56
CA VAL A 78 16.09 -9.56 -23.91
C VAL A 78 14.89 -10.28 -24.50
N GLY A 79 14.02 -9.51 -25.17
CA GLY A 79 12.94 -10.05 -25.98
C GLY A 79 13.45 -10.46 -27.36
N LYS A 80 12.58 -11.07 -28.17
CA LYS A 80 12.88 -11.45 -29.55
C LYS A 80 11.73 -11.10 -30.48
N ASN A 81 12.07 -10.46 -31.59
CA ASN A 81 11.18 -10.23 -32.71
C ASN A 81 11.57 -11.16 -33.87
N THR A 82 10.65 -12.00 -34.35
CA THR A 82 10.92 -13.00 -35.39
C THR A 82 10.28 -12.63 -36.71
N TYR A 83 11.03 -12.76 -37.80
CA TYR A 83 10.62 -12.53 -39.19
C TYR A 83 10.69 -13.85 -39.95
N SER A 84 9.74 -14.06 -40.86
CA SER A 84 9.68 -15.27 -41.68
C SER A 84 9.79 -14.91 -43.16
N CYS A 85 10.52 -15.71 -43.94
CA CYS A 85 10.53 -15.57 -45.39
C CYS A 85 9.19 -16.06 -45.94
N THR A 86 8.50 -15.22 -46.69
CA THR A 86 7.14 -15.52 -47.21
C THR A 86 7.15 -16.58 -48.30
N VAL A 87 8.32 -16.92 -48.86
CA VAL A 87 8.50 -17.89 -49.95
C VAL A 87 8.89 -19.26 -49.41
N CYS A 88 9.98 -19.34 -48.64
CA CYS A 88 10.57 -20.61 -48.21
C CYS A 88 10.32 -20.97 -46.73
N GLY A 89 9.77 -20.04 -45.94
CA GLY A 89 9.48 -20.24 -44.52
C GLY A 89 10.69 -20.18 -43.58
N LEU A 90 11.89 -19.90 -44.08
CA LEU A 90 13.07 -19.66 -43.22
C LEU A 90 12.77 -18.51 -42.24
N THR A 91 13.23 -18.62 -40.99
CA THR A 91 13.06 -17.57 -39.98
C THR A 91 14.38 -16.92 -39.58
N LYS A 92 14.31 -15.66 -39.17
CA LYS A 92 15.38 -14.94 -38.48
C LYS A 92 14.80 -14.15 -37.31
N SER A 93 15.60 -13.85 -36.31
CA SER A 93 15.15 -13.08 -35.15
C SER A 93 16.12 -11.96 -34.82
N ASP A 94 15.57 -10.81 -34.43
CA ASP A 94 16.30 -9.68 -33.87
C ASP A 94 15.98 -9.57 -32.37
N ASP A 95 16.96 -9.11 -31.59
CA ASP A 95 16.80 -8.91 -30.16
C ASP A 95 16.02 -7.61 -29.86
N ILE A 96 15.13 -7.67 -28.89
CA ILE A 96 14.47 -6.51 -28.28
C ILE A 96 15.18 -6.25 -26.95
N PRO A 97 15.73 -5.05 -26.71
CA PRO A 97 16.39 -4.75 -25.44
C PRO A 97 15.49 -5.02 -24.23
N ALA A 98 16.10 -5.46 -23.13
CA ALA A 98 15.42 -5.57 -21.85
C ALA A 98 14.86 -4.19 -21.43
N VAL A 99 13.73 -4.18 -20.71
CA VAL A 99 13.06 -2.93 -20.32
C VAL A 99 13.70 -2.25 -19.11
N GLY A 100 14.58 -2.95 -18.38
CA GLY A 100 15.18 -2.45 -17.15
C GLY A 100 14.22 -2.54 -15.96
N HIS A 101 14.69 -2.08 -14.80
CA HIS A 101 13.88 -2.01 -13.59
C HIS A 101 13.24 -0.63 -13.43
N THR A 102 11.98 -0.62 -13.00
CA THR A 102 11.25 0.60 -12.60
C THR A 102 10.95 0.52 -11.10
N TYR A 103 11.15 1.64 -10.41
CA TYR A 103 10.91 1.80 -8.98
C TYR A 103 10.19 3.13 -8.73
N SER A 104 9.11 3.10 -7.95
CA SER A 104 8.30 4.24 -7.50
C SER A 104 8.36 4.41 -5.98
N ASP A 105 7.72 5.44 -5.43
CA ASP A 105 7.64 5.62 -3.96
C ASP A 105 6.70 4.60 -3.30
N ALA A 106 5.76 4.03 -4.05
CA ALA A 106 4.90 2.91 -3.62
C ALA A 106 5.61 1.54 -3.66
N SER A 107 6.85 1.48 -4.15
CA SER A 107 7.63 0.24 -4.28
C SER A 107 8.20 -0.30 -2.96
N TRP A 108 7.99 0.40 -1.84
CA TRP A 108 8.48 -0.04 -0.53
C TRP A 108 7.52 -1.07 0.10
N SER A 109 8.07 -2.20 0.55
CA SER A 109 7.33 -3.24 1.27
C SER A 109 8.10 -3.70 2.51
N TYR A 110 7.39 -4.03 3.58
CA TYR A 110 8.00 -4.56 4.80
C TYR A 110 8.18 -6.09 4.76
N THR A 111 9.24 -6.59 5.39
CA THR A 111 9.55 -8.02 5.50
C THR A 111 10.34 -8.29 6.78
N VAL A 112 10.43 -9.57 7.18
CA VAL A 112 11.26 -10.01 8.31
C VAL A 112 12.42 -10.85 7.81
N ILE A 113 13.65 -10.38 8.02
CA ILE A 113 14.87 -11.06 7.60
C ILE A 113 15.70 -11.36 8.85
N GLU A 114 15.98 -12.65 9.09
CA GLU A 114 16.75 -13.11 10.25
C GLU A 114 16.22 -12.58 11.61
N GLY A 115 14.90 -12.37 11.71
CA GLY A 115 14.24 -11.86 12.92
C GLY A 115 14.27 -10.33 13.07
N LEU A 116 14.81 -9.61 12.10
CA LEU A 116 14.80 -8.16 12.03
C LEU A 116 13.69 -7.68 11.08
N LEU A 117 12.98 -6.62 11.46
CA LEU A 117 12.07 -5.93 10.55
C LEU A 117 12.90 -5.13 9.54
N CYS A 118 12.61 -5.32 8.27
CA CYS A 118 13.22 -4.60 7.16
C CYS A 118 12.14 -3.99 6.27
N ARG A 119 12.47 -2.92 5.55
CA ARG A 119 11.72 -2.50 4.36
C ARG A 119 12.60 -2.60 3.12
N GLU A 120 12.02 -3.04 2.02
CA GLU A 120 12.70 -3.24 0.74
C GLU A 120 12.01 -2.44 -0.35
N LYS A 121 12.79 -1.76 -1.19
CA LYS A 121 12.30 -1.13 -2.42
C LYS A 121 12.39 -2.12 -3.57
N ARG A 122 11.24 -2.61 -4.03
CA ARG A 122 11.14 -3.70 -5.03
C ARG A 122 10.73 -3.18 -6.40
N CYS A 123 11.21 -3.83 -7.46
CA CYS A 123 10.84 -3.45 -8.82
C CYS A 123 9.38 -3.79 -9.10
N ASP A 124 8.60 -2.82 -9.57
CA ASP A 124 7.15 -2.93 -9.82
C ASP A 124 6.77 -4.04 -10.83
N SER A 125 7.74 -4.56 -11.58
CA SER A 125 7.53 -5.57 -12.62
C SER A 125 8.13 -6.95 -12.33
N CYS A 126 9.06 -7.09 -11.39
CA CYS A 126 9.76 -8.37 -11.18
C CYS A 126 10.32 -8.59 -9.77
N ASP A 127 9.90 -7.80 -8.78
CA ASP A 127 10.26 -7.91 -7.35
C ASP A 127 11.75 -7.84 -7.01
N ALA A 128 12.60 -7.47 -7.99
CA ALA A 128 14.03 -7.27 -7.75
C ALA A 128 14.23 -6.16 -6.72
N VAL A 129 15.02 -6.44 -5.68
CA VAL A 129 15.30 -5.50 -4.60
C VAL A 129 16.38 -4.51 -5.04
N ALA A 130 16.07 -3.23 -5.04
CA ALA A 130 17.04 -2.15 -5.26
C ALA A 130 17.69 -1.69 -3.95
N GLU A 131 16.88 -1.54 -2.91
CA GLU A 131 17.29 -1.00 -1.62
C GLU A 131 16.68 -1.84 -0.50
N GLN A 132 17.43 -2.00 0.59
CA GLN A 132 17.00 -2.70 1.79
C GLN A 132 17.47 -1.91 3.01
N GLU A 133 16.55 -1.67 3.94
CA GLU A 133 16.80 -0.96 5.18
C GLU A 133 16.31 -1.78 6.36
N VAL A 134 17.14 -1.93 7.39
CA VAL A 134 16.74 -2.51 8.67
C VAL A 134 16.08 -1.41 9.49
N ILE A 135 14.89 -1.69 10.02
CA ILE A 135 14.18 -0.77 10.90
C ILE A 135 14.71 -0.95 12.31
N GLU A 136 15.47 0.04 12.79
CA GLU A 136 15.95 0.08 14.17
C GLU A 136 14.78 0.24 15.16
N ASN A 137 14.95 -0.27 16.38
CA ASN A 137 13.91 -0.26 17.42
C ASN A 137 12.59 -0.94 17.03
N ALA A 138 12.64 -1.88 16.09
CA ALA A 138 11.50 -2.68 15.69
C ALA A 138 11.35 -3.96 16.51
N VAL A 139 10.12 -4.22 16.95
CA VAL A 139 9.71 -5.50 17.54
C VAL A 139 8.74 -6.17 16.58
N VAL A 140 9.03 -7.42 16.21
CA VAL A 140 8.10 -8.29 15.47
C VAL A 140 7.26 -9.05 16.51
N ALA A 141 5.98 -8.69 16.61
CA ALA A 141 5.07 -9.37 17.52
C ALA A 141 4.54 -10.64 16.88
N THR A 142 4.77 -11.76 17.55
CA THR A 142 4.31 -13.09 17.10
C THR A 142 3.00 -13.51 17.76
N ASP A 143 2.59 -12.78 18.80
CA ASP A 143 1.36 -13.00 19.57
C ASP A 143 0.98 -11.72 20.35
N ALA A 144 -0.18 -11.73 21.01
CA ALA A 144 -0.68 -10.65 21.84
C ALA A 144 0.31 -10.25 22.97
N ALA A 145 1.00 -11.23 23.57
CA ALA A 145 1.88 -10.98 24.70
C ALA A 145 3.15 -10.22 24.29
N THR A 146 3.74 -10.59 23.16
CA THR A 146 4.91 -9.92 22.57
C THR A 146 4.55 -8.53 22.06
N ALA A 147 3.35 -8.35 21.46
CA ALA A 147 2.84 -7.03 21.09
C ALA A 147 2.69 -6.12 22.31
N GLN A 148 1.99 -6.59 23.35
CA GLN A 148 1.79 -5.78 24.56
C GLN A 148 3.11 -5.48 25.28
N TYR A 149 4.03 -6.45 25.35
CA TYR A 149 5.36 -6.23 25.90
C TYR A 149 6.12 -5.13 25.14
N ALA A 150 6.05 -5.12 23.81
CA ALA A 150 6.66 -4.08 22.99
C ALA A 150 6.09 -2.69 23.33
N LEU A 151 4.76 -2.58 23.41
CA LEU A 151 4.08 -1.33 23.77
C LEU A 151 4.42 -0.86 25.20
N ASP A 152 4.52 -1.78 26.15
CA ASP A 152 4.89 -1.47 27.53
C ASP A 152 6.32 -0.94 27.66
N ASN A 153 7.20 -1.29 26.71
CA ASN A 153 8.61 -0.89 26.70
C ASN A 153 8.97 0.09 25.57
N ALA A 154 7.96 0.58 24.83
CA ALA A 154 8.18 1.48 23.70
C ALA A 154 8.89 2.78 24.12
N THR A 155 9.93 3.12 23.38
CA THR A 155 10.68 4.38 23.46
C THR A 155 10.44 5.22 22.20
N ALA A 156 10.98 6.44 22.15
CA ALA A 156 10.81 7.30 20.99
C ALA A 156 11.35 6.64 19.70
N GLY A 157 10.55 6.63 18.63
CA GLY A 157 10.91 6.00 17.36
C GLY A 157 10.75 4.48 17.34
N SER A 158 10.01 3.89 18.29
CA SER A 158 9.75 2.45 18.30
C SER A 158 8.83 2.02 17.15
N TYR A 159 9.07 0.82 16.63
CA TYR A 159 8.24 0.17 15.64
C TYR A 159 7.69 -1.15 16.19
N LEU A 160 6.38 -1.35 16.07
CA LEU A 160 5.72 -2.62 16.35
C LEU A 160 5.19 -3.20 15.04
N TYR A 161 5.74 -4.33 14.60
CA TYR A 161 5.26 -5.06 13.44
C TYR A 161 4.40 -6.24 13.85
N LEU A 162 3.14 -6.24 13.41
CA LEU A 162 2.17 -7.29 13.64
C LEU A 162 2.19 -8.26 12.44
N LEU A 163 2.42 -9.52 12.72
CA LEU A 163 2.39 -10.60 11.73
C LEU A 163 0.97 -10.85 11.19
N PRO A 164 0.86 -11.39 9.97
CA PRO A 164 -0.42 -11.68 9.35
C PRO A 164 -1.14 -12.82 10.07
N ASP A 165 -2.48 -12.86 9.99
CA ASP A 165 -3.33 -13.93 10.52
C ASP A 165 -3.17 -14.21 12.02
N VAL A 166 -2.72 -13.21 12.78
CA VAL A 166 -2.65 -13.27 14.25
C VAL A 166 -3.72 -12.34 14.83
N GLU A 167 -4.48 -12.87 15.78
CA GLU A 167 -5.44 -12.13 16.60
C GLU A 167 -4.73 -11.64 17.87
N TYR A 168 -4.42 -10.35 17.92
CA TYR A 168 -3.70 -9.75 19.06
C TYR A 168 -4.64 -9.32 20.19
N GLY A 169 -5.96 -9.36 19.96
CA GLY A 169 -6.96 -8.85 20.88
C GLY A 169 -6.87 -7.33 21.06
N THR A 170 -7.24 -6.83 22.23
CA THR A 170 -7.07 -5.40 22.56
C THR A 170 -5.63 -5.10 22.99
N LEU A 171 -5.01 -4.13 22.33
CA LEU A 171 -3.69 -3.61 22.68
C LEU A 171 -3.81 -2.32 23.49
N TYR A 172 -2.90 -2.11 24.43
CA TYR A 172 -3.00 -0.98 25.37
C TYR A 172 -1.73 -0.12 25.42
N LEU A 173 -1.93 1.19 25.35
CA LEU A 173 -0.97 2.23 25.71
C LEU A 173 -1.33 2.79 27.09
N ARG A 174 -0.49 2.52 28.09
CA ARG A 174 -0.81 2.75 29.51
C ARG A 174 0.25 3.58 30.23
N ALA A 175 -0.18 4.48 31.12
CA ALA A 175 0.72 5.32 31.93
C ALA A 175 1.01 4.79 33.34
N PHE A 176 0.41 3.69 33.80
CA PHE A 176 0.61 3.20 35.17
C PHE A 176 2.00 2.62 35.45
N THR A 177 2.75 2.27 34.39
CA THR A 177 4.16 1.81 34.48
C THR A 177 5.17 2.92 34.17
N SER A 178 4.75 4.20 34.12
CA SER A 178 5.64 5.28 33.67
C SER A 178 6.94 5.36 34.46
N ASN A 179 8.05 5.63 33.75
CA ASN A 179 9.37 5.79 34.35
C ASN A 179 9.54 7.08 35.20
N THR A 180 8.55 7.97 35.19
CA THR A 180 8.66 9.29 35.85
C THR A 180 7.40 9.61 36.66
N ALA A 181 7.53 9.57 37.99
CA ALA A 181 6.54 10.06 38.93
C ALA A 181 6.93 11.46 39.43
N VAL A 182 6.05 12.45 39.26
CA VAL A 182 6.28 13.83 39.74
C VAL A 182 5.44 14.04 41.00
N ASN A 183 6.08 14.40 42.11
CA ASN A 183 5.37 14.75 43.34
C ASN A 183 4.91 16.21 43.26
N VAL A 184 3.60 16.44 43.34
CA VAL A 184 3.02 17.78 43.34
C VAL A 184 2.65 18.15 44.78
N GLY A 185 3.66 18.58 45.53
CA GLY A 185 3.51 18.98 46.92
C GLY A 185 2.53 20.15 47.06
N GLY A 186 1.29 19.86 47.47
CA GLY A 186 0.25 20.86 47.69
C GLY A 186 -1.16 20.28 47.64
N TRP A 187 -1.36 19.25 46.80
CA TRP A 187 -2.58 18.45 46.78
C TRP A 187 -2.51 17.37 47.86
N ALA A 188 -3.13 17.63 49.01
CA ALA A 188 -3.42 16.66 50.06
C ALA A 188 -2.34 15.59 50.31
N GLY A 189 -1.13 16.00 50.71
CA GLY A 189 -0.17 15.10 51.35
C GLY A 189 0.71 14.23 50.44
N GLY A 190 1.25 14.77 49.35
CA GLY A 190 2.35 14.12 48.60
C GLY A 190 1.89 13.12 47.54
N GLN A 191 0.81 13.43 46.83
CA GLN A 191 0.34 12.63 45.70
C GLN A 191 1.30 12.73 44.51
N HIS A 192 1.49 11.61 43.81
CA HIS A 192 2.31 11.52 42.61
C HIS A 192 1.45 11.61 41.35
N MET A 193 1.91 12.35 40.35
CA MET A 193 1.39 12.32 38.99
C MET A 193 2.30 11.43 38.12
N HIS A 194 1.69 10.56 37.33
CA HIS A 194 2.39 9.68 36.39
C HIS A 194 2.29 10.27 34.99
N PHE A 195 3.44 10.42 34.31
CA PHE A 195 3.49 10.97 32.96
C PHE A 195 4.15 9.96 32.03
N ARG A 196 3.47 9.63 30.93
CA ARG A 196 4.05 8.86 29.83
C ARG A 196 3.90 9.63 28.53
N SER A 197 4.98 9.72 27.77
CA SER A 197 4.95 10.22 26.40
C SER A 197 5.35 9.08 25.45
N PHE A 198 4.63 8.98 24.33
CA PHE A 198 4.98 8.12 23.21
C PHE A 198 5.26 9.04 22.03
N GLN A 199 6.47 8.95 21.49
CA GLN A 199 6.92 9.84 20.42
C GLN A 199 7.33 9.01 19.21
N ASN A 200 6.82 9.36 18.03
CA ASN A 200 7.13 8.70 16.77
C ASN A 200 6.94 7.17 16.87
N LEU A 201 5.81 6.75 17.43
CA LEU A 201 5.47 5.34 17.57
C LEU A 201 4.73 4.89 16.31
N THR A 202 5.23 3.84 15.65
CA THR A 202 4.56 3.23 14.51
C THR A 202 4.10 1.82 14.85
N ILE A 203 2.81 1.55 14.66
CA ILE A 203 2.21 0.22 14.71
C ILE A 203 1.86 -0.16 13.29
N LEU A 204 2.53 -1.19 12.77
CA LEU A 204 2.43 -1.63 11.39
C LEU A 204 1.90 -3.05 11.33
N GLY A 205 0.81 -3.28 10.61
CA GLY A 205 0.31 -4.60 10.28
C GLY A 205 0.85 -5.15 8.98
N ALA A 206 1.12 -6.45 8.94
CA ALA A 206 1.13 -7.20 7.69
C ALA A 206 -0.31 -7.43 7.19
N ASP A 207 -0.48 -7.83 5.93
CA ASP A 207 -1.78 -8.18 5.36
C ASP A 207 -2.51 -9.21 6.24
N GLY A 208 -3.68 -8.85 6.77
CA GLY A 208 -4.47 -9.71 7.65
C GLY A 208 -4.03 -9.72 9.12
N ALA A 209 -3.13 -8.83 9.56
CA ALA A 209 -2.89 -8.60 10.98
C ALA A 209 -4.12 -7.96 11.65
N THR A 210 -4.60 -8.55 12.74
CA THR A 210 -5.89 -8.15 13.36
C THR A 210 -5.74 -7.76 14.83
N ILE A 211 -6.32 -6.61 15.20
CA ILE A 211 -6.51 -6.21 16.60
C ILE A 211 -7.99 -5.96 16.87
N ASP A 212 -8.42 -6.19 18.10
CA ASP A 212 -9.81 -5.86 18.48
C ASP A 212 -9.97 -4.35 18.61
N ALA A 213 -9.01 -3.71 19.28
CA ALA A 213 -8.95 -2.27 19.50
C ALA A 213 -7.53 -1.87 19.93
N LEU A 214 -7.17 -0.61 19.68
CA LEU A 214 -6.06 0.07 20.33
C LEU A 214 -6.63 1.01 21.38
N CYS A 215 -6.27 0.80 22.64
CA CYS A 215 -6.76 1.62 23.73
C CYS A 215 -5.64 2.42 24.41
N VAL A 216 -5.86 3.72 24.59
CA VAL A 216 -4.97 4.64 25.28
C VAL A 216 -5.63 5.04 26.58
N GLU A 217 -5.10 4.55 27.70
CA GLU A 217 -5.75 4.69 29.01
C GLU A 217 -4.89 5.50 29.99
N ALA A 218 -5.35 6.71 30.31
CA ALA A 218 -4.84 7.55 31.38
C ALA A 218 -5.84 7.61 32.54
N GLY A 219 -5.72 6.70 33.51
CA GLY A 219 -6.64 6.55 34.63
C GLY A 219 -6.32 7.35 35.90
N THR A 220 -7.27 7.33 36.84
CA THR A 220 -7.10 7.67 38.26
C THR A 220 -6.88 6.40 39.08
N TYR A 221 -5.86 6.38 39.93
CA TYR A 221 -5.45 5.20 40.69
C TYR A 221 -5.45 5.43 42.18
N THR A 222 -5.75 4.39 42.95
CA THR A 222 -5.41 4.35 44.37
C THR A 222 -3.92 4.08 44.56
N PRO A 223 -3.32 4.42 45.73
CA PRO A 223 -1.89 4.19 46.00
C PRO A 223 -1.42 2.72 45.90
N ASP A 224 -2.34 1.76 45.85
CA ASP A 224 -2.09 0.33 45.66
C ASP A 224 -2.08 -0.11 44.18
N GLY A 225 -2.28 0.81 43.23
CA GLY A 225 -2.17 0.57 41.79
C GLY A 225 -3.45 0.03 41.11
N ASN A 226 -4.56 -0.07 41.83
CA ASN A 226 -5.84 -0.53 41.26
C ASN A 226 -6.59 0.60 40.54
N GLN A 227 -7.16 0.30 39.36
CA GLN A 227 -8.10 1.21 38.67
C GLN A 227 -9.40 1.32 39.48
N HIS A 228 -9.93 2.53 39.62
CA HIS A 228 -11.22 2.74 40.28
C HIS A 228 -12.17 3.66 39.49
N SER A 229 -13.44 3.29 39.51
CA SER A 229 -14.58 4.17 39.25
C SER A 229 -14.74 5.18 40.39
N TYR A 230 -14.85 6.46 40.05
CA TYR A 230 -15.07 7.63 40.92
C TYR A 230 -15.74 7.33 42.28
N SER A 231 -14.98 7.23 43.37
CA SER A 231 -15.53 7.17 44.74
C SER A 231 -14.85 8.22 45.64
N SER A 232 -15.61 9.05 46.32
CA SER A 232 -15.17 10.36 46.82
C SER A 232 -14.31 10.37 48.10
N SER A 233 -13.56 9.31 48.45
CA SER A 233 -12.93 9.22 49.79
C SER A 233 -11.44 8.85 49.84
N GLN A 234 -10.74 8.67 48.72
CA GLN A 234 -9.31 8.30 48.70
C GLN A 234 -8.49 9.34 47.90
N PRO A 235 -7.23 9.62 48.28
CA PRO A 235 -6.31 10.42 47.46
C PRO A 235 -5.94 9.63 46.19
N TYR A 236 -6.42 10.07 45.03
CA TYR A 236 -6.15 9.41 43.76
C TYR A 236 -4.88 9.95 43.12
N LEU A 237 -3.98 9.06 42.68
CA LEU A 237 -2.92 9.39 41.74
C LEU A 237 -3.54 9.63 40.36
N GLN A 238 -3.08 10.67 39.66
CA GLN A 238 -3.51 10.96 38.29
C GLN A 238 -2.42 10.56 37.31
N SER A 239 -2.82 10.03 36.15
CA SER A 239 -1.92 9.77 35.05
C SER A 239 -2.25 10.61 33.83
N PHE A 240 -1.23 10.90 33.03
CA PHE A 240 -1.30 11.67 31.80
C PHE A 240 -0.53 10.95 30.70
N ILE A 241 -1.11 10.90 29.50
CA ILE A 241 -0.46 10.36 28.30
C ILE A 241 -0.36 11.47 27.26
N ALA A 242 0.84 11.66 26.72
CA ALA A 242 1.06 12.41 25.51
C ALA A 242 1.40 11.46 24.37
N LEU A 243 0.69 11.57 23.26
CA LEU A 243 0.98 10.89 22.01
C LEU A 243 1.46 11.93 21.01
N GLU A 244 2.68 11.78 20.54
CA GLU A 244 3.30 12.62 19.52
C GLU A 244 3.65 11.72 18.33
N ASN A 245 3.03 11.98 17.17
CA ASN A 245 3.24 11.21 15.94
C ASN A 245 3.00 9.70 16.14
N LEU A 246 1.78 9.32 16.51
CA LEU A 246 1.33 7.93 16.48
C LEU A 246 0.86 7.58 15.06
N VAL A 247 1.47 6.56 14.47
CA VAL A 247 1.09 6.05 13.14
C VAL A 247 0.60 4.61 13.29
N ILE A 248 -0.58 4.33 12.74
CA ILE A 248 -1.16 3.00 12.63
C ILE A 248 -1.33 2.71 11.15
N GLU A 249 -0.59 1.73 10.66
CA GLU A 249 -0.48 1.43 9.23
C GLU A 249 -0.86 -0.02 8.95
N ASN A 250 -1.73 -0.26 7.95
CA ASN A 250 -2.08 -1.59 7.46
C ASN A 250 -2.59 -2.57 8.53
N VAL A 251 -3.30 -2.06 9.55
CA VAL A 251 -3.91 -2.87 10.61
C VAL A 251 -5.39 -3.13 10.31
N THR A 252 -5.86 -4.36 10.54
CA THR A 252 -7.28 -4.68 10.54
C THR A 252 -7.86 -4.61 11.95
N PHE A 253 -8.95 -3.85 12.12
CA PHE A 253 -9.74 -3.81 13.35
C PHE A 253 -10.95 -4.73 13.20
N SER A 254 -11.07 -5.72 14.10
CA SER A 254 -12.08 -6.79 14.04
C SER A 254 -12.95 -6.93 15.29
N GLY A 255 -12.70 -6.11 16.33
CA GLY A 255 -13.44 -6.17 17.58
C GLY A 255 -14.81 -5.48 17.49
N ALA A 256 -15.76 -5.88 18.34
CA ALA A 256 -17.08 -5.25 18.43
C ALA A 256 -17.11 -3.90 19.19
N ALA A 257 -15.94 -3.34 19.47
CA ALA A 257 -15.74 -2.11 20.24
C ALA A 257 -15.04 -1.05 19.36
N ASP A 258 -14.91 0.17 19.87
CA ASP A 258 -14.28 1.25 19.11
C ASP A 258 -12.83 0.91 18.73
N GLY A 259 -12.45 1.13 17.47
CA GLY A 259 -11.13 0.76 16.94
C GLY A 259 -9.98 1.47 17.66
N LEU A 260 -10.04 2.79 17.81
CA LEU A 260 -9.16 3.56 18.71
C LEU A 260 -9.97 4.22 19.83
N ARG A 261 -9.66 3.84 21.06
CA ARG A 261 -10.30 4.36 22.27
C ARG A 261 -9.34 5.20 23.10
N LEU A 262 -9.63 6.49 23.26
CA LEU A 262 -8.86 7.41 24.10
C LEU A 262 -9.62 7.67 25.41
N GLU A 263 -9.04 7.25 26.54
CA GLU A 263 -9.67 7.36 27.86
C GLU A 263 -8.84 8.19 28.84
N GLY A 264 -9.49 9.17 29.46
CA GLY A 264 -8.90 10.01 30.50
C GLY A 264 -8.01 11.13 29.98
N ASN A 265 -6.92 11.44 30.70
CA ASN A 265 -6.04 12.57 30.39
C ASN A 265 -5.04 12.22 29.28
N VAL A 266 -5.51 12.25 28.04
CA VAL A 266 -4.71 11.94 26.85
C VAL A 266 -4.62 13.16 25.94
N CYS A 267 -3.42 13.60 25.59
CA CYS A 267 -3.21 14.53 24.48
C CYS A 267 -2.59 13.80 23.29
N VAL A 268 -3.04 14.18 22.10
CA VAL A 268 -2.61 13.61 20.83
C VAL A 268 -2.21 14.75 19.89
N ASP A 269 -1.00 14.69 19.39
CA ASP A 269 -0.42 15.63 18.44
C ASP A 269 0.25 14.82 17.31
N GLY A 270 -0.42 14.73 16.16
CA GLY A 270 -0.04 13.82 15.09
C GLY A 270 -0.59 12.40 15.32
N LEU A 271 -1.74 12.12 14.73
CA LEU A 271 -2.34 10.78 14.67
C LEU A 271 -2.62 10.42 13.22
N THR A 272 -2.04 9.32 12.74
CA THR A 272 -2.26 8.83 11.38
C THR A 272 -2.80 7.41 11.39
N PHE A 273 -3.92 7.22 10.69
CA PHE A 273 -4.33 5.91 10.18
C PHE A 273 -4.04 5.87 8.68
N ASP A 274 -3.27 4.88 8.24
CA ASP A 274 -2.96 4.67 6.83
C ASP A 274 -3.22 3.21 6.44
N GLY A 275 -3.99 2.98 5.37
CA GLY A 275 -4.20 1.62 4.85
C GLY A 275 -4.96 0.69 5.80
N CYS A 276 -5.58 1.21 6.86
CA CYS A 276 -6.25 0.39 7.87
C CYS A 276 -7.58 -0.15 7.34
N THR A 277 -7.91 -1.37 7.72
CA THR A 277 -9.20 -1.99 7.41
C THR A 277 -10.04 -2.12 8.67
N MET A 278 -11.33 -1.84 8.58
CA MET A 278 -12.25 -1.86 9.71
C MET A 278 -13.53 -2.53 9.26
N ASN A 279 -13.76 -3.75 9.75
CA ASN A 279 -14.85 -4.59 9.29
C ASN A 279 -15.76 -4.94 10.47
N ASP A 280 -17.06 -4.67 10.32
CA ASP A 280 -18.14 -5.16 11.19
C ASP A 280 -18.05 -4.68 12.66
N GLN A 281 -19.16 -4.12 13.17
CA GLN A 281 -19.44 -3.85 14.60
C GLN A 281 -18.72 -2.68 15.33
N GLY A 282 -19.53 -1.75 15.88
CA GLY A 282 -19.10 -0.68 16.81
C GLY A 282 -19.92 0.60 16.66
N GLU A 283 -20.06 1.43 17.71
CA GLU A 283 -20.69 2.75 17.55
C GLU A 283 -19.75 3.70 16.75
N HIS A 284 -18.43 3.69 17.02
CA HIS A 284 -17.44 4.61 16.42
C HIS A 284 -16.12 3.87 16.08
N TYR A 285 -15.41 4.18 14.98
CA TYR A 285 -14.24 3.37 14.57
C TYR A 285 -12.87 4.06 14.73
N LEU A 286 -12.72 5.27 14.22
CA LEU A 286 -11.39 5.91 14.08
C LEU A 286 -11.06 6.87 15.21
N LEU A 287 -12.05 7.56 15.75
CA LEU A 287 -11.87 8.40 16.92
C LEU A 287 -13.22 8.65 17.59
N TYR A 288 -13.30 8.35 18.90
CA TYR A 288 -14.37 8.78 19.77
C TYR A 288 -13.78 9.42 21.02
N LYS A 289 -14.27 10.62 21.35
CA LYS A 289 -13.86 11.37 22.55
C LYS A 289 -14.95 11.29 23.60
N THR A 290 -14.83 10.34 24.53
CA THR A 290 -15.55 10.42 25.81
C THR A 290 -14.72 11.14 26.86
N GLY A 291 -15.09 12.40 27.10
CA GLY A 291 -14.70 13.16 28.27
C GLY A 291 -15.17 14.59 28.09
N LYS A 292 -16.04 15.09 28.98
CA LYS A 292 -16.42 16.51 29.01
C LYS A 292 -15.16 17.38 28.89
N VAL A 293 -15.20 18.37 28.00
CA VAL A 293 -14.15 19.35 27.81
C VAL A 293 -14.23 20.44 28.86
N TYR A 294 -13.15 20.59 29.62
CA TYR A 294 -12.82 21.79 30.37
C TYR A 294 -11.41 22.27 30.00
N THR A 295 -11.32 23.45 29.37
CA THR A 295 -10.11 24.06 28.81
C THR A 295 -9.07 24.46 29.87
N CYS A 296 -7.77 24.37 29.52
CA CYS A 296 -6.61 24.59 30.38
C CYS A 296 -6.25 26.06 30.73
N HIS A 297 -7.15 27.02 30.55
CA HIS A 297 -6.85 28.44 30.87
C HIS A 297 -7.02 28.80 32.36
N ASP A 298 -7.29 27.81 33.22
CA ASP A 298 -7.60 28.03 34.64
C ASP A 298 -6.66 27.30 35.62
N LEU A 299 -5.40 27.04 35.21
CA LEU A 299 -4.36 26.46 36.08
C LEU A 299 -4.02 27.32 37.32
N ILE A 300 -4.61 28.51 37.45
CA ILE A 300 -4.50 29.40 38.63
C ILE A 300 -5.72 29.30 39.57
N SER A 301 -6.85 28.72 39.15
CA SER A 301 -8.13 28.86 39.89
C SER A 301 -8.70 27.58 40.51
N GLY A 302 -8.06 26.41 40.34
CA GLY A 302 -8.38 25.22 41.12
C GLY A 302 -9.74 24.57 40.81
N THR A 303 -10.07 24.39 39.53
CA THR A 303 -11.24 23.60 39.09
C THR A 303 -10.85 22.48 38.11
N ASP A 304 -11.70 21.47 37.99
CA ASP A 304 -11.43 20.06 37.68
C ASP A 304 -10.74 19.74 36.34
N PHE A 305 -9.79 18.79 36.40
CA PHE A 305 -8.95 18.28 35.30
C PHE A 305 -9.67 17.21 34.48
N MET A 306 -10.18 17.51 33.28
CA MET A 306 -10.48 16.51 32.23
C MET A 306 -10.49 17.20 30.85
N THR A 307 -9.44 17.04 30.03
CA THR A 307 -9.50 17.36 28.59
C THR A 307 -8.63 16.42 27.78
N THR A 308 -9.26 15.63 26.90
CA THR A 308 -8.57 15.01 25.76
C THR A 308 -8.44 16.06 24.66
N THR A 309 -7.25 16.25 24.10
CA THR A 309 -7.03 17.13 22.93
C THR A 309 -6.40 16.33 21.81
N CYS A 310 -6.88 16.50 20.58
CA CYS A 310 -6.30 15.90 19.39
C CYS A 310 -5.94 17.00 18.39
N LYS A 311 -4.74 16.94 17.83
CA LYS A 311 -4.26 17.81 16.77
C LYS A 311 -3.62 16.98 15.67
N ASP A 312 -3.66 17.52 14.46
CA ASP A 312 -3.01 16.94 13.28
C ASP A 312 -3.42 15.48 13.07
N VAL A 313 -4.72 15.28 12.81
CA VAL A 313 -5.33 13.97 12.61
C VAL A 313 -5.41 13.68 11.11
N THR A 314 -4.83 12.57 10.67
CA THR A 314 -4.87 12.08 9.30
C THR A 314 -5.49 10.69 9.24
N ILE A 315 -6.48 10.51 8.38
CA ILE A 315 -7.10 9.21 8.07
C ILE A 315 -7.00 9.05 6.56
N ARG A 316 -6.18 8.11 6.10
CA ARG A 316 -5.98 7.93 4.67
C ARG A 316 -5.92 6.49 4.22
N ASN A 317 -6.35 6.24 2.98
CA ASN A 317 -6.31 4.92 2.35
C ASN A 317 -6.99 3.81 3.16
N CYS A 318 -7.87 4.15 4.10
CA CYS A 318 -8.54 3.17 4.94
C CYS A 318 -9.79 2.61 4.25
N ASN A 319 -10.14 1.37 4.58
CA ASN A 319 -11.42 0.76 4.20
C ASN A 319 -12.27 0.50 5.45
N VAL A 320 -13.46 1.09 5.52
CA VAL A 320 -14.37 0.92 6.66
C VAL A 320 -15.71 0.42 6.18
N THR A 321 -16.18 -0.69 6.72
CA THR A 321 -17.45 -1.31 6.33
C THR A 321 -18.36 -1.56 7.54
N GLY A 322 -19.63 -1.15 7.43
CA GLY A 322 -20.67 -1.48 8.41
C GLY A 322 -20.69 -0.61 9.67
N ALA A 323 -19.90 0.46 9.71
CA ALA A 323 -19.75 1.28 10.91
C ALA A 323 -21.00 2.10 11.26
N TYR A 324 -21.32 2.30 12.55
CA TYR A 324 -22.36 3.26 12.91
C TYR A 324 -21.93 4.69 12.60
N MET A 325 -20.74 5.07 13.06
CA MET A 325 -20.05 6.27 12.63
C MET A 325 -18.56 6.01 12.45
N VAL A 326 -17.96 6.57 11.40
CA VAL A 326 -16.54 6.29 11.13
C VAL A 326 -15.64 7.11 12.04
N ALA A 327 -15.81 8.43 12.06
CA ALA A 327 -15.00 9.32 12.89
C ALA A 327 -15.87 10.37 13.59
N GLU A 328 -15.77 10.45 14.91
CA GLU A 328 -16.27 11.58 15.69
C GLU A 328 -15.10 12.34 16.31
N LEU A 329 -14.69 13.40 15.63
CA LEU A 329 -13.64 14.29 16.11
C LEU A 329 -14.31 15.38 16.93
N ARG A 330 -13.76 15.74 18.09
CA ARG A 330 -14.33 16.75 19.01
C ARG A 330 -13.23 17.67 19.52
N GLY A 331 -13.34 18.97 19.24
CA GLY A 331 -12.33 19.96 19.64
C GLY A 331 -10.94 19.63 19.10
N THR A 332 -10.85 19.44 17.78
CA THR A 332 -9.64 19.00 17.07
C THR A 332 -9.14 20.12 16.17
N GLU A 333 -7.82 20.26 16.07
CA GLU A 333 -7.15 21.18 15.14
C GLU A 333 -6.51 20.36 14.01
N ASN A 334 -6.68 20.80 12.76
CA ASN A 334 -6.15 20.14 11.55
C ASN A 334 -6.61 18.68 11.37
N VAL A 335 -7.54 18.48 10.44
CA VAL A 335 -8.09 17.17 10.11
C VAL A 335 -7.91 16.92 8.62
N THR A 336 -7.34 15.76 8.27
CA THR A 336 -7.26 15.27 6.90
C THR A 336 -7.91 13.90 6.80
N VAL A 337 -8.90 13.74 5.92
CA VAL A 337 -9.53 12.46 5.60
C VAL A 337 -9.47 12.26 4.10
N THR A 338 -8.60 11.37 3.61
CA THR A 338 -8.34 11.28 2.16
C THR A 338 -8.14 9.87 1.61
N GLY A 339 -8.64 9.62 0.39
CA GLY A 339 -8.39 8.34 -0.30
C GLY A 339 -9.04 7.12 0.38
N ASN A 340 -10.01 7.33 1.27
CA ASN A 340 -10.64 6.25 2.02
C ASN A 340 -11.85 5.66 1.26
N THR A 341 -12.18 4.41 1.55
CA THR A 341 -13.42 3.76 1.11
C THR A 341 -14.31 3.46 2.31
N PHE A 342 -15.56 3.90 2.25
CA PHE A 342 -16.56 3.75 3.31
C PHE A 342 -17.78 3.02 2.75
N THR A 343 -18.12 1.87 3.31
CA THR A 343 -19.20 1.01 2.79
C THR A 343 -20.25 0.73 3.87
N ASP A 344 -21.53 0.81 3.54
CA ASP A 344 -22.66 0.46 4.41
C ASP A 344 -22.62 1.12 5.80
N ILE A 345 -22.32 2.42 5.84
CA ILE A 345 -22.24 3.20 7.08
C ILE A 345 -23.65 3.50 7.61
N VAL A 346 -23.95 3.12 8.86
CA VAL A 346 -25.32 3.15 9.41
C VAL A 346 -25.81 4.58 9.66
N SER A 347 -24.94 5.48 10.13
CA SER A 347 -25.29 6.87 10.42
C SER A 347 -24.43 7.83 9.62
N ARG A 348 -23.31 8.30 10.17
CA ARG A 348 -22.48 9.34 9.53
C ARG A 348 -21.09 8.80 9.25
N VAL A 349 -20.47 9.23 8.16
CA VAL A 349 -19.05 8.91 7.96
C VAL A 349 -18.23 9.77 8.92
N ILE A 350 -18.26 11.09 8.75
CA ILE A 350 -17.46 12.02 9.55
C ILE A 350 -18.38 12.97 10.30
N LEU A 351 -18.17 13.06 11.62
CA LEU A 351 -18.74 14.07 12.48
C LEU A 351 -17.63 14.89 13.15
N LEU A 352 -17.59 16.17 12.81
CA LEU A 352 -16.83 17.21 13.50
C LEU A 352 -17.82 17.97 14.38
N ALA A 353 -18.10 17.46 15.58
CA ALA A 353 -18.97 18.10 16.56
C ALA A 353 -18.19 18.80 17.69
N ALA A 354 -18.36 20.11 17.80
CA ALA A 354 -17.81 20.86 18.93
C ALA A 354 -18.45 20.43 20.26
N ASP A 355 -17.63 20.26 21.28
CA ASP A 355 -18.02 20.06 22.69
C ASP A 355 -18.15 21.40 23.45
N GLY A 356 -18.43 22.47 22.70
CA GLY A 356 -18.33 23.85 23.15
C GLY A 356 -17.05 24.56 22.68
N THR A 357 -16.10 23.84 22.07
CA THR A 357 -14.88 24.37 21.47
C THR A 357 -14.94 24.30 19.94
N ALA A 358 -14.60 25.39 19.24
CA ALA A 358 -14.58 25.43 17.78
C ALA A 358 -13.49 24.52 17.18
N TYR A 359 -13.71 24.06 15.94
CA TYR A 359 -12.63 23.50 15.12
C TYR A 359 -11.81 24.64 14.53
N THR A 360 -10.49 24.54 14.61
CA THR A 360 -9.57 25.55 14.08
C THR A 360 -8.56 24.92 13.12
N GLY A 361 -7.89 25.77 12.33
CA GLY A 361 -6.87 25.32 11.37
C GLY A 361 -7.48 24.89 10.05
N THR A 362 -7.28 23.64 9.65
CA THR A 362 -7.74 23.10 8.35
C THR A 362 -8.59 21.84 8.51
N VAL A 363 -9.60 21.66 7.66
CA VAL A 363 -10.39 20.44 7.53
C VAL A 363 -10.38 20.04 6.05
N THR A 364 -9.62 19.02 5.72
CA THR A 364 -9.48 18.50 4.36
C THR A 364 -10.15 17.14 4.27
N VAL A 365 -11.17 17.01 3.41
CA VAL A 365 -11.87 15.76 3.14
C VAL A 365 -11.84 15.53 1.64
N THR A 366 -10.91 14.72 1.14
CA THR A 366 -10.66 14.60 -0.29
C THR A 366 -10.57 13.18 -0.84
N ASP A 367 -11.02 12.97 -2.07
CA ASP A 367 -10.80 11.71 -2.80
C ASP A 367 -11.32 10.46 -2.06
N ASN A 368 -12.35 10.60 -1.23
CA ASN A 368 -12.97 9.47 -0.53
C ASN A 368 -14.11 8.87 -1.35
N THR A 369 -14.32 7.56 -1.24
CA THR A 369 -15.46 6.85 -1.81
C THR A 369 -16.41 6.41 -0.70
N VAL A 370 -17.69 6.71 -0.83
CA VAL A 370 -18.76 6.29 0.08
C VAL A 370 -19.80 5.51 -0.72
N GLU A 371 -20.06 4.27 -0.32
CA GLU A 371 -21.09 3.40 -0.89
C GLU A 371 -22.02 2.93 0.23
N GLY A 372 -23.20 3.52 0.35
CA GLY A 372 -24.11 3.22 1.45
C GLY A 372 -23.83 4.07 2.68
N CYS A 373 -24.67 5.07 2.93
CA CYS A 373 -24.60 5.91 4.12
C CYS A 373 -26.02 6.28 4.61
N GLY A 374 -26.31 6.04 5.88
CA GLY A 374 -27.65 6.20 6.45
C GLY A 374 -28.00 7.61 6.95
N ASN A 375 -27.07 8.55 7.05
CA ASN A 375 -27.36 9.91 7.51
C ASN A 375 -26.55 11.03 6.84
N ARG A 376 -25.23 11.11 6.98
CA ARG A 376 -24.42 12.19 6.35
C ARG A 376 -23.03 11.67 6.03
N PHE A 377 -22.48 12.08 4.89
CA PHE A 377 -21.06 11.89 4.66
C PHE A 377 -20.25 12.74 5.64
N LEU A 378 -20.50 14.05 5.67
CA LEU A 378 -19.79 14.97 6.55
C LEU A 378 -20.77 15.87 7.30
N ARG A 379 -20.62 15.94 8.61
CA ARG A 379 -21.22 17.00 9.42
C ARG A 379 -20.13 17.71 10.21
N ALA A 380 -20.07 19.02 10.10
CA ALA A 380 -19.17 19.86 10.87
C ALA A 380 -19.95 21.02 11.50
N ASP A 381 -19.92 21.14 12.82
CA ASP A 381 -20.59 22.19 13.56
C ASP A 381 -19.57 23.03 14.35
N LEU A 382 -19.79 24.35 14.41
CA LEU A 382 -18.91 25.33 15.06
C LEU A 382 -17.49 25.31 14.47
N VAL A 383 -17.39 25.44 13.15
CA VAL A 383 -16.12 25.46 12.43
C VAL A 383 -15.57 26.89 12.29
N GLU A 384 -14.31 27.09 12.68
CA GLU A 384 -13.46 28.27 12.51
C GLU A 384 -12.15 27.85 11.80
N ALA A 385 -12.29 27.06 10.74
CA ALA A 385 -11.20 26.42 10.01
C ALA A 385 -11.45 26.53 8.50
N ASP A 386 -10.37 26.50 7.72
CA ASP A 386 -10.45 26.36 6.27
C ASP A 386 -10.97 24.95 5.94
N VAL A 387 -12.12 24.85 5.27
CA VAL A 387 -12.72 23.56 4.92
C VAL A 387 -12.58 23.30 3.43
N ILE A 388 -11.91 22.19 3.09
CA ILE A 388 -11.68 21.71 1.72
C ILE A 388 -12.35 20.36 1.58
N VAL A 389 -13.43 20.30 0.81
CA VAL A 389 -14.12 19.03 0.48
C VAL A 389 -14.11 18.89 -1.04
N THR A 390 -13.27 18.00 -1.59
CA THR A 390 -13.11 17.81 -3.06
C THR A 390 -12.86 16.36 -3.47
N GLY A 391 -13.20 15.97 -4.70
CA GLY A 391 -12.87 14.63 -5.23
C GLY A 391 -13.60 13.45 -4.58
N ASN A 392 -14.52 13.69 -3.63
CA ASN A 392 -15.26 12.62 -2.96
C ASN A 392 -16.42 12.10 -3.81
N THR A 393 -16.61 10.78 -3.81
CA THR A 393 -17.74 10.09 -4.45
C THR A 393 -18.68 9.55 -3.38
N VAL A 394 -19.98 9.83 -3.47
CA VAL A 394 -20.99 9.32 -2.53
C VAL A 394 -22.13 8.67 -3.31
N SER A 395 -22.46 7.43 -2.96
CA SER A 395 -23.52 6.64 -3.58
C SER A 395 -24.30 5.84 -2.53
N GLY A 396 -25.47 5.31 -2.89
CA GLY A 396 -26.25 4.45 -1.99
C GLY A 396 -26.78 5.14 -0.71
N TYR A 397 -26.94 6.46 -0.73
CA TYR A 397 -27.45 7.21 0.42
C TYR A 397 -28.90 6.82 0.77
N THR A 398 -29.16 6.50 2.04
CA THR A 398 -30.48 6.04 2.52
C THR A 398 -31.08 6.91 3.64
N GLY A 399 -30.40 7.99 4.02
CA GLY A 399 -30.84 8.87 5.10
C GLY A 399 -32.04 9.74 4.76
N THR A 400 -32.73 10.20 5.82
CA THR A 400 -33.88 11.11 5.71
C THR A 400 -33.49 12.58 5.85
N ASP A 401 -32.24 12.84 6.25
CA ASP A 401 -31.70 14.19 6.27
C ASP A 401 -31.60 14.71 4.84
N THR A 402 -31.86 16.00 4.66
CA THR A 402 -31.90 16.57 3.32
C THR A 402 -30.49 16.69 2.73
N ASP A 403 -29.49 16.86 3.60
CA ASP A 403 -28.10 17.20 3.32
C ASP A 403 -27.13 16.04 3.55
N ILE A 404 -26.24 15.80 2.58
CA ILE A 404 -25.17 14.80 2.64
C ILE A 404 -23.93 15.40 3.33
N VAL A 405 -23.65 16.67 3.05
CA VAL A 405 -22.61 17.47 3.70
C VAL A 405 -23.26 18.65 4.41
N LYS A 406 -22.93 18.83 5.68
CA LYS A 406 -23.33 19.99 6.48
C LYS A 406 -22.14 20.63 7.13
N ILE A 407 -21.90 21.90 6.86
CA ILE A 407 -20.88 22.68 7.57
C ILE A 407 -21.55 23.92 8.15
N THR A 408 -21.44 24.10 9.46
CA THR A 408 -21.99 25.23 10.21
C THR A 408 -20.84 25.98 10.88
N ASN A 409 -20.70 27.27 10.58
CA ASN A 409 -19.73 28.14 11.26
C ASN A 409 -20.17 28.49 12.70
N MET A 410 -19.29 29.12 13.49
CA MET A 410 -19.60 29.53 14.86
C MET A 410 -20.73 30.57 14.98
N SER A 411 -20.89 31.46 14.00
CA SER A 411 -21.98 32.45 14.02
C SER A 411 -23.35 31.84 13.69
N GLY A 412 -23.37 30.63 13.12
CA GLY A 412 -24.57 29.98 12.59
C GLY A 412 -25.11 30.65 11.32
N GLU A 413 -24.37 31.61 10.75
CA GLU A 413 -24.81 32.44 9.62
C GLU A 413 -24.50 31.79 8.27
N ASP A 414 -23.41 31.02 8.16
CA ASP A 414 -23.01 30.30 6.95
C ASP A 414 -23.23 28.80 7.14
N THR A 415 -24.37 28.32 6.65
CA THR A 415 -24.63 26.87 6.53
C THR A 415 -24.45 26.46 5.07
N ILE A 416 -23.44 25.64 4.80
CA ILE A 416 -23.32 24.95 3.51
C ILE A 416 -24.04 23.61 3.67
N ALA A 417 -25.19 23.50 3.04
CA ALA A 417 -25.97 22.28 2.92
C ALA A 417 -26.17 22.03 1.42
N ASP A 418 -25.54 20.98 0.90
CA ASP A 418 -25.72 20.57 -0.50
C ASP A 418 -26.42 19.20 -0.57
N ASN A 419 -27.48 19.18 -1.36
CA ASN A 419 -28.44 18.08 -1.48
C ASN A 419 -28.67 17.68 -2.93
N ASP A 420 -28.11 18.38 -3.93
CA ASP A 420 -28.49 18.19 -5.33
C ASP A 420 -27.60 17.13 -6.02
N TRP A 421 -27.56 15.94 -5.43
CA TRP A 421 -26.74 14.81 -5.91
C TRP A 421 -27.57 13.81 -6.71
N GLY A 422 -28.50 14.34 -7.51
CA GLY A 422 -29.43 13.60 -8.36
C GLY A 422 -28.90 13.21 -9.73
N SER A 423 -27.61 12.89 -9.91
CA SER A 423 -27.08 12.11 -11.04
C SER A 423 -25.57 11.95 -10.89
N ALA A 424 -25.06 10.78 -11.31
CA ALA A 424 -23.68 10.31 -11.17
C ALA A 424 -22.59 11.36 -11.50
N ASP A 425 -21.49 11.26 -10.74
CA ASP A 425 -20.21 11.95 -10.86
C ASP A 425 -20.24 13.47 -10.66
N LEU A 426 -20.09 13.92 -9.39
CA LEU A 426 -19.88 15.34 -9.08
C LEU A 426 -18.77 15.55 -8.04
N THR A 427 -17.83 16.44 -8.38
CA THR A 427 -16.83 17.02 -7.49
C THR A 427 -17.44 18.23 -6.79
N VAL A 428 -17.60 18.19 -5.47
CA VAL A 428 -17.88 19.42 -4.69
C VAL A 428 -16.56 20.16 -4.48
N THR A 429 -16.57 21.48 -4.59
CA THR A 429 -15.48 22.34 -4.11
C THR A 429 -16.12 23.35 -3.18
N VAL A 430 -15.90 23.18 -1.88
CA VAL A 430 -16.30 24.18 -0.89
C VAL A 430 -15.21 25.25 -0.87
N GLU A 431 -15.53 26.49 -1.24
CA GLU A 431 -14.66 27.63 -0.95
C GLU A 431 -14.64 27.88 0.57
N PRO A 432 -13.50 28.33 1.13
CA PRO A 432 -13.31 28.46 2.57
C PRO A 432 -14.44 29.25 3.23
N VAL A 433 -14.97 28.72 4.33
CA VAL A 433 -15.83 29.49 5.23
C VAL A 433 -14.96 30.60 5.82
N PRO A 434 -15.25 31.89 5.55
CA PRO A 434 -14.41 32.97 6.04
C PRO A 434 -14.32 32.91 7.56
N ALA A 435 -13.08 32.93 8.08
CA ALA A 435 -12.86 33.16 9.51
C ALA A 435 -13.49 34.51 9.92
N PRO A 436 -14.12 34.60 11.10
CA PRO A 436 -14.81 35.82 11.56
C PRO A 436 -13.87 37.04 11.73
#